data_AF-A0AAE3FRC1-F1
#
_entry.id   AF-A0AAE3FRC1-F1
#
_cell.length_a   1.000
_cell.length_b   1.000
_cell.length_c   1.000
_cell.angle_alpha   90.00
_cell.angle_beta   90.00
_cell.angle_gamma   90.00
#
_symmetry.space_group_name_H-M   'P 1'
#
loop_
_entity.id
_entity.type
_entity.pdbx_description
1 polymer ?
#
loop_
_entity_poly.entity_id
_entity_poly.type
_entity_poly.pdbx_seq_one_letter_code
_entity_poly.pdbx_strand_id
1 'polypeptide(L)'
;MVYRCARCGKPHPRDDPPCTDCGHNSFDEYDDTTSGTVDTGGNLVWQCQDCGREHVKHSPPCSRCGSQDLRKVEPDYTELDRTLEQRTEWGAIARPYLPLIGVIAAAGLVLIILIVL
;
A
#
# COMPACT_ATOMS: atom_id res chain seq x y z
N MET A 1 -26.45 -10.42 -9.18
CA MET A 1 -25.78 -9.31 -9.88
C MET A 1 -26.04 -8.04 -9.09
N VAL A 2 -24.99 -7.38 -8.64
CA VAL A 2 -25.06 -6.06 -8.00
C VAL A 2 -24.55 -5.06 -9.04
N TYR A 3 -25.13 -3.88 -9.13
CA TYR A 3 -24.63 -2.83 -10.02
C TYR A 3 -23.89 -1.79 -9.19
N ARG A 4 -22.88 -1.13 -9.74
CA ARG A 4 -22.24 0.02 -9.08
C ARG A 4 -22.32 1.22 -9.99
N CYS A 5 -22.58 2.39 -9.43
CA CYS A 5 -22.52 3.62 -10.22
C CYS A 5 -21.10 3.80 -10.78
N ALA A 6 -20.97 3.98 -12.11
CA ALA A 6 -19.68 4.12 -12.80
C ALA A 6 -18.86 5.35 -12.33
N ARG A 7 -19.50 6.28 -11.60
CA ARG A 7 -18.86 7.49 -11.08
C ARG A 7 -18.56 7.44 -9.60
N CYS A 8 -19.55 7.17 -8.75
CA CYS A 8 -19.37 7.19 -7.28
C CYS A 8 -19.13 5.82 -6.66
N GLY A 9 -19.28 4.72 -7.41
CA GLY A 9 -19.02 3.36 -6.94
C GLY A 9 -20.04 2.80 -5.94
N LYS A 10 -21.10 3.55 -5.63
CA LYS A 10 -22.18 3.10 -4.73
C LYS A 10 -22.83 1.84 -5.30
N PRO A 11 -23.03 0.78 -4.50
CA PRO A 11 -23.74 -0.41 -4.94
C PRO A 11 -25.25 -0.16 -5.02
N HIS A 12 -25.86 -0.72 -6.05
CA HIS A 12 -27.28 -0.67 -6.35
C HIS A 12 -27.79 -2.08 -6.66
N PRO A 13 -29.02 -2.41 -6.25
CA PRO A 13 -29.60 -3.73 -6.50
C PRO A 13 -29.99 -3.93 -7.98
N ARG A 14 -30.14 -2.85 -8.77
CA ARG A 14 -30.52 -2.84 -10.18
C ARG A 14 -29.88 -1.65 -10.90
N ASP A 15 -29.77 -1.74 -12.23
CA ASP A 15 -29.41 -0.64 -13.12
C ASP A 15 -30.62 0.29 -13.32
N ASP A 16 -30.77 1.26 -12.43
CA ASP A 16 -31.89 2.21 -12.41
C ASP A 16 -31.35 3.66 -12.42
N PRO A 17 -31.06 4.22 -13.61
CA PRO A 17 -30.64 5.60 -13.75
C PRO A 17 -31.82 6.57 -13.53
N PRO A 18 -31.58 7.72 -12.87
CA PRO A 18 -30.28 8.24 -12.41
C PRO A 18 -29.86 7.72 -11.02
N CYS A 19 -28.55 7.66 -10.77
CA CYS A 19 -28.01 7.38 -9.44
C CYS A 19 -28.54 8.39 -8.40
N THR A 20 -29.16 7.87 -7.33
CA THR A 20 -29.80 8.67 -6.27
C THR A 20 -28.86 9.64 -5.55
N ASP A 21 -27.56 9.36 -5.56
CA ASP A 21 -26.59 10.10 -4.77
C ASP A 21 -25.80 11.12 -5.59
N CYS A 22 -25.47 10.79 -6.85
CA CYS A 22 -24.59 11.63 -7.67
C CYS A 22 -25.21 12.05 -9.02
N GLY A 23 -26.42 11.56 -9.34
CA GLY A 23 -27.14 11.90 -10.57
C GLY A 23 -26.56 11.32 -11.86
N HIS A 24 -25.53 10.45 -11.77
CA HIS A 24 -24.95 9.81 -12.95
C HIS A 24 -25.88 8.74 -13.52
N ASN A 25 -25.82 8.55 -14.84
CA ASN A 25 -26.79 7.78 -15.62
C ASN A 25 -26.22 6.45 -16.15
N SER A 26 -25.10 5.98 -15.61
CA SER A 26 -24.51 4.70 -15.99
C SER A 26 -24.04 3.91 -14.78
N PHE A 27 -24.22 2.60 -14.87
CA PHE A 27 -23.85 1.63 -13.85
C PHE A 27 -23.09 0.48 -14.49
N ASP A 28 -22.07 0.00 -13.79
CA ASP A 28 -21.29 -1.17 -14.19
C ASP A 28 -21.75 -2.38 -13.39
N GLU A 29 -21.83 -3.55 -14.03
CA GLU A 29 -22.12 -4.80 -13.36
C GLU A 29 -20.95 -5.18 -12.45
N TYR A 30 -21.27 -5.52 -11.20
CA TYR A 30 -20.32 -5.84 -10.16
C TYR A 30 -20.66 -7.16 -9.50
N ASP A 31 -19.69 -8.06 -9.48
CA ASP A 31 -19.77 -9.31 -8.75
C ASP A 31 -19.12 -9.15 -7.36
N ASP A 32 -19.93 -9.22 -6.31
CA ASP A 32 -19.47 -9.13 -4.91
C ASP A 32 -18.63 -10.35 -4.50
N THR A 33 -18.69 -11.43 -5.30
CA THR A 33 -17.91 -12.65 -5.09
C THR A 33 -16.44 -12.49 -5.46
N THR A 34 -16.10 -11.46 -6.24
CA THR A 34 -14.71 -11.10 -6.56
C THR A 34 -14.25 -9.99 -5.63
N SER A 35 -13.97 -10.33 -4.37
CA SER A 35 -13.00 -9.58 -3.55
C SER A 35 -11.58 -9.77 -4.13
N GLY A 36 -11.41 -9.38 -5.39
CA GLY A 36 -10.11 -9.31 -6.02
C GLY A 36 -9.42 -8.06 -5.48
N THR A 37 -8.21 -8.26 -4.95
CA THR A 37 -7.25 -7.18 -4.73
C THR A 37 -7.31 -6.22 -5.91
N VAL A 38 -7.57 -4.94 -5.64
CA VAL A 38 -7.56 -3.91 -6.67
C VAL A 38 -6.23 -4.03 -7.40
N ASP A 39 -6.29 -4.31 -8.70
CA ASP A 39 -5.10 -4.36 -9.53
C ASP A 39 -4.60 -2.92 -9.67
N THR A 40 -3.79 -2.48 -8.70
CA THR A 40 -3.25 -1.11 -8.65
C THR A 40 -2.29 -0.85 -9.81
N GLY A 41 -2.00 -1.85 -10.68
CA GLY A 41 -1.31 -1.63 -11.95
C GLY A 41 0.05 -0.98 -11.77
N GLY A 42 0.93 -1.56 -10.94
CA GLY A 42 2.18 -0.92 -10.51
C GLY A 42 1.91 0.32 -9.67
N ASN A 43 2.82 0.74 -8.80
CA ASN A 43 2.60 1.92 -7.97
C ASN A 43 2.67 3.24 -8.78
N LEU A 44 2.34 3.24 -10.07
CA LEU A 44 2.50 4.38 -10.97
C LEU A 44 1.61 5.55 -10.53
N VAL A 45 2.25 6.65 -10.13
CA VAL A 45 1.59 7.91 -9.76
C VAL A 45 1.71 8.93 -10.89
N TRP A 46 0.73 9.82 -11.00
CA TRP A 46 0.77 10.90 -11.97
C TRP A 46 1.49 12.10 -11.40
N GLN A 47 2.66 12.46 -11.95
CA GLN A 47 3.42 13.61 -11.52
C GLN A 47 3.32 14.75 -12.53
N CYS A 48 2.92 15.93 -12.04
CA CYS A 48 2.93 17.18 -12.79
C CYS A 48 4.38 17.61 -13.08
N GLN A 49 4.69 17.88 -14.35
CA GLN A 49 6.05 18.21 -14.78
C GLN A 49 6.48 19.63 -14.42
N ASP A 50 5.52 20.52 -14.13
CA ASP A 50 5.80 21.92 -13.80
C ASP A 50 5.96 22.17 -12.29
N CYS A 51 5.25 21.43 -11.45
CA CYS A 51 5.28 21.64 -9.99
C CYS A 51 5.68 20.41 -9.17
N GLY A 52 5.90 19.26 -9.82
CA GLY A 52 6.37 18.03 -9.18
C GLY A 52 5.35 17.33 -8.29
N ARG A 53 4.09 17.80 -8.23
CA ARG A 53 3.05 17.14 -7.42
C ARG A 53 2.62 15.81 -8.01
N GLU A 54 2.47 14.84 -7.13
CA GLU A 54 1.98 13.51 -7.42
C GLU A 54 0.49 13.40 -7.14
N HIS A 55 -0.22 12.66 -8.00
CA HIS A 55 -1.65 12.48 -7.99
C HIS A 55 -2.00 11.02 -8.28
N VAL A 56 -3.02 10.49 -7.58
CA VAL A 56 -3.49 9.11 -7.77
C VAL A 56 -4.23 8.95 -9.11
N LYS A 57 -4.93 9.99 -9.57
CA LYS A 57 -5.71 9.98 -10.82
C LYS A 57 -5.17 11.00 -11.80
N HIS A 58 -5.23 10.66 -13.09
CA HIS A 58 -5.00 11.62 -14.16
C HIS A 58 -6.14 12.66 -14.17
N SER A 59 -5.88 13.84 -13.61
CA SER A 59 -6.87 14.93 -13.56
C SER A 59 -6.24 16.27 -13.97
N PRO A 60 -5.94 16.47 -15.26
CA PRO A 60 -5.63 17.79 -15.80
C PRO A 60 -6.87 18.70 -15.69
N PRO A 61 -6.71 19.99 -15.33
CA PRO A 61 -5.46 20.68 -14.98
C PRO A 61 -4.98 20.37 -13.55
N CYS A 62 -3.67 20.44 -13.32
CA CYS A 62 -3.09 20.29 -11.98
C CYS A 62 -3.70 21.32 -11.02
N SER A 63 -4.22 20.86 -9.87
CA SER A 63 -4.95 21.70 -8.91
C SER A 63 -4.11 22.79 -8.24
N ARG A 64 -2.77 22.71 -8.34
CA ARG A 64 -1.85 23.70 -7.75
C ARG A 64 -1.37 24.74 -8.75
N CYS A 65 -0.92 24.33 -9.93
CA CYS A 65 -0.28 25.22 -10.92
C CYS A 65 -1.10 25.40 -12.21
N GLY A 66 -2.17 24.63 -12.41
CA GLY A 66 -3.03 24.72 -13.60
C GLY A 66 -2.49 24.05 -14.86
N SER A 67 -1.32 23.40 -14.81
CA SER A 67 -0.72 22.79 -15.99
C SER A 67 -1.39 21.48 -16.41
N GLN A 68 -1.23 21.13 -17.69
CA GLN A 68 -1.86 19.96 -18.29
C GLN A 68 -0.90 18.79 -18.49
N ASP A 69 0.40 18.99 -18.25
CA ASP A 69 1.43 17.95 -18.43
C ASP A 69 1.60 17.13 -17.14
N LEU A 70 0.88 16.00 -17.08
CA LEU A 70 1.04 14.98 -16.06
C LEU A 70 1.56 13.70 -16.73
N ARG A 71 2.64 13.13 -16.20
CA ARG A 71 3.21 11.84 -16.67
C ARG A 71 3.14 10.80 -15.57
N LYS A 72 2.95 9.53 -15.95
CA LYS A 72 3.09 8.40 -15.04
C LYS A 72 4.56 8.22 -14.69
N VAL A 73 4.88 8.25 -13.40
CA VAL A 73 6.20 8.00 -12.86
C VAL A 73 6.08 6.92 -11.79
N GLU A 74 7.16 6.16 -11.58
CA GLU A 74 7.26 5.29 -10.42
C GLU A 74 7.58 6.15 -9.19
N PRO A 75 6.88 5.98 -8.06
CA PRO A 75 7.14 6.76 -6.86
C PRO A 75 8.49 6.40 -6.28
N ASP A 76 9.20 7.42 -5.78
CA ASP A 76 10.45 7.22 -5.06
C ASP A 76 10.17 6.95 -3.58
N TYR A 77 10.38 5.70 -3.15
CA TYR A 77 10.26 5.26 -1.76
C TYR A 77 11.61 5.19 -1.03
N THR A 78 12.71 5.64 -1.63
CA THR A 78 14.07 5.48 -1.07
C THR A 78 14.22 6.08 0.33
N GLU A 79 13.61 7.23 0.59
CA GLU A 79 13.62 7.87 1.91
C GLU A 79 12.81 7.08 2.96
N LEU A 80 11.68 6.49 2.54
CA LEU A 80 10.87 5.66 3.39
C LEU A 80 11.61 4.35 3.73
N ASP A 81 12.24 3.73 2.73
CA ASP A 81 13.03 2.51 2.90
C ASP A 81 14.18 2.73 3.89
N ARG A 82 14.96 3.81 3.73
CA ARG A 82 16.01 4.19 4.71
C ARG A 82 15.47 4.36 6.12
N THR A 83 14.30 4.98 6.25
CA THR A 83 13.65 5.20 7.55
C THR A 83 13.18 3.87 8.17
N LEU A 84 12.66 2.96 7.36
CA LEU A 84 12.23 1.63 7.80
C LEU A 84 13.44 0.79 8.21
N GLU A 85 14.50 0.78 7.41
CA GLU A 85 15.77 0.12 7.74
C GLU A 85 16.32 0.60 9.08
N GLN A 86 16.34 1.93 9.30
CA GLN A 86 16.77 2.54 10.56
C GLN A 86 15.86 2.18 11.76
N ARG A 87 14.57 1.91 11.54
CA ARG A 87 13.67 1.43 12.61
C ARG A 87 13.76 -0.07 12.85
N THR A 88 14.24 -0.84 11.88
CA THR A 88 14.50 -2.29 12.00
C THR A 88 15.86 -2.61 12.62
N GLU A 89 16.43 -1.71 13.40
CA GLU A 89 17.60 -1.96 14.24
C GLU A 89 17.24 -2.91 15.41
N TRP A 90 16.85 -4.15 15.10
CA TRP A 90 16.71 -5.23 16.07
C TRP A 90 17.98 -5.41 16.92
N GLY A 91 19.15 -5.02 16.38
CA GLY A 91 20.41 -4.99 17.10
C GLY A 91 20.40 -4.08 18.34
N ALA A 92 19.72 -2.94 18.31
CA ALA A 92 19.59 -2.08 19.48
C ALA A 92 18.76 -2.75 20.58
N ILE A 93 17.72 -3.48 20.20
CA ILE A 93 16.86 -4.26 21.10
C ILE A 93 17.59 -5.50 21.64
N ALA A 94 18.38 -6.18 20.81
CA ALA A 94 19.06 -7.43 21.16
C ALA A 94 20.33 -7.24 22.00
N ARG A 95 21.05 -6.11 21.85
CA ARG A 95 22.29 -5.80 22.58
C ARG A 95 22.22 -6.04 24.10
N PRO A 96 21.23 -5.56 24.85
CA PRO A 96 21.15 -5.82 26.29
C PRO A 96 20.93 -7.29 26.66
N TYR A 97 20.40 -8.11 25.74
CA TYR A 97 20.14 -9.53 25.98
C TYR A 97 21.30 -10.45 25.57
N LEU A 98 22.32 -9.94 24.87
CA LEU A 98 23.52 -10.71 24.50
C LEU A 98 24.17 -11.51 25.65
N PRO A 99 24.38 -10.96 26.87
CA PRO A 99 24.96 -11.75 27.96
C PRO A 99 24.05 -12.91 28.38
N LEU A 100 22.73 -12.70 28.43
CA LEU A 100 21.76 -13.74 28.78
C LEU A 100 21.73 -14.86 27.72
N ILE A 101 21.70 -14.48 26.44
CA ILE A 101 21.76 -15.43 25.32
C ILE A 101 23.06 -16.25 25.38
N GLY A 102 24.18 -15.61 25.69
CA GLY A 102 25.46 -16.28 25.87
C GLY A 102 25.45 -17.32 26.98
N VAL A 103 24.86 -17.00 28.14
CA VAL A 103 24.72 -17.95 29.26
C VAL A 103 23.83 -19.12 28.88
N ILE A 104 22.69 -18.88 28.24
CA ILE A 104 21.77 -19.94 27.79
C ILE A 104 22.46 -20.86 26.77
N ALA A 105 23.18 -20.28 25.81
CA ALA A 105 23.93 -21.05 24.82
C ALA A 105 25.00 -21.92 25.47
N ALA A 106 25.78 -21.37 26.41
CA ALA A 106 26.80 -22.11 27.14
C ALA A 106 26.19 -23.25 27.99
N ALA A 107 25.11 -22.98 28.71
CA ALA A 107 24.42 -23.98 29.52
C ALA A 107 23.85 -25.12 28.65
N GLY A 108 23.25 -24.79 27.50
CA GLY A 108 22.78 -25.77 26.52
C GLY A 108 23.92 -26.62 25.96
N LEU A 109 25.07 -26.01 25.65
CA LEU A 109 26.24 -26.72 25.14
C LEU A 109 26.80 -27.69 26.20
N VAL A 110 26.90 -27.26 27.46
CA VAL A 110 27.30 -28.11 28.58
C VAL A 110 26.32 -29.28 28.78
N LEU A 111 25.01 -29.01 28.73
CA LEU A 111 23.99 -30.06 28.84
C LEU A 111 24.11 -31.09 27.71
N ILE A 112 24.32 -30.65 26.46
CA ILE A 112 24.52 -31.54 25.31
C ILE A 112 25.76 -32.41 25.52
N ILE A 113 26.87 -31.83 25.97
CA ILE A 113 28.11 -32.58 26.25
C ILE A 113 27.85 -33.66 27.31
N LEU A 114 27.13 -33.33 28.39
CA LEU A 114 26.78 -34.28 29.45
C LEU A 114 25.85 -35.41 29.01
N ILE A 115 25.04 -35.20 27.98
CA ILE A 115 24.13 -36.22 27.44
C ILE A 115 24.87 -37.18 26.50
N VAL A 116 25.94 -36.71 25.85
CA VAL A 116 26.68 -37.46 24.81
C VAL A 116 27.87 -38.26 25.38
N LEU A 117 28.39 -37.87 26.56
CA LEU A 117 29.45 -38.57 27.30
C LEU A 117 28.90 -39.70 28.18
#